data_AF-A0A3G8WV32-F1
#
_entry.id   AF-A0A3G8WV32-F1
#
_cell.length_a   1.000
_cell.length_b   1.000
_cell.length_c   1.000
_cell.angle_alpha   90.00
_cell.angle_beta   90.00
_cell.angle_gamma   90.00
#
_symmetry.space_group_name_H-M   'P 1'
#
loop_
_entity.id
_entity.type
_entity.pdbx_description
1 polymer ?
#
loop_
_entity_poly.entity_id
_entity_poly.type
_entity_poly.pdbx_seq_one_letter_code
_entity_poly.pdbx_strand_id
1 'polypeptide(L)'
;MNEHRLNRIPPFFLNVERLPLVIVGSNKTVLDVVTSVCSSSENSEIRVFDLEISEALKKYAEKYPQIKLYNRNIEAKDLHDLSLLIIATNDDEYEQYVLSLSRQRNILVCVTGKPQISDFSPVSVIGTSSFKLGISSNDYSPEVSSRLHRIIENSIPNDIDGLIERLKFVQKDPLMNNIDDELKELDRITAEYLDRKQKPKDSAAELENLAKVNKAVQRRANIYLGIIGVLVFLGIFSFIIVNFQLWPDIKAFLSEDNHIFYKMLAAGFFAEVVAGSMGMGYGVICTTILLMLNVAPPVVSASIHSAESFTSAAGSISHYKLKNVNMKLVKALAPAAILGAIIGALALTYFGKHYGEIVKPIISCYTFYLGINILRNAFKNKTKNIRKQKSAKKLSVLGFSGGFIDSFAGGGWGPLVTGTLMKDGRTPRYVVGSSTLSKCLLTVTSAVTFVFTLGIQHWNIVLGLLIGGIVTAPFSAMLTAKLPVRKMFIVVGSLVIIMSSVTIFRAIF
;
A
#
# COMPACT_ATOMS: atom_id res chain seq x y z
N MET A 1 -52.28 -25.40 4.54
CA MET A 1 -52.80 -24.95 3.23
C MET A 1 -53.08 -23.45 3.41
N ASN A 2 -52.06 -22.62 3.17
CA ASN A 2 -52.15 -21.18 3.43
C ASN A 2 -52.89 -20.52 2.26
N GLU A 3 -54.05 -19.94 2.55
CA GLU A 3 -54.73 -19.04 1.64
C GLU A 3 -53.78 -17.88 1.31
N HIS A 4 -53.26 -17.88 0.08
CA HIS A 4 -52.68 -16.69 -0.51
C HIS A 4 -53.75 -15.60 -0.53
N ARG A 5 -53.69 -14.67 0.43
CA ARG A 5 -54.31 -13.35 0.30
C ARG A 5 -53.65 -12.65 -0.90
N LEU A 6 -54.16 -12.95 -2.09
CA LEU A 6 -53.84 -12.26 -3.34
C LEU A 6 -54.24 -10.80 -3.15
N ASN A 7 -53.27 -9.96 -2.86
CA ASN A 7 -53.46 -8.52 -2.94
C ASN A 7 -53.61 -8.12 -4.41
N ARG A 8 -54.70 -7.42 -4.75
CA ARG A 8 -55.21 -7.28 -6.13
C ARG A 8 -54.86 -5.95 -6.81
N ILE A 9 -54.09 -5.06 -6.17
CA ILE A 9 -53.76 -3.74 -6.73
C ILE A 9 -52.32 -3.76 -7.27
N PRO A 10 -52.10 -3.91 -8.58
CA PRO A 10 -50.78 -3.71 -9.18
C PRO A 10 -50.27 -2.28 -8.94
N PRO A 11 -48.96 -2.09 -8.70
CA PRO A 11 -48.40 -0.76 -8.50
C PRO A 11 -48.36 0.00 -9.84
N PHE A 12 -49.12 1.08 -9.93
CA PHE A 12 -49.12 1.99 -11.07
C PHE A 12 -48.79 3.41 -10.61
N PHE A 13 -48.00 4.12 -11.42
CA PHE A 13 -47.80 5.56 -11.25
C PHE A 13 -48.81 6.31 -12.13
N LEU A 14 -49.63 7.14 -11.50
CA LEU A 14 -50.60 7.99 -12.18
C LEU A 14 -50.02 9.39 -12.37
N ASN A 15 -50.18 9.94 -13.57
CA ASN A 15 -49.84 11.34 -13.84
C ASN A 15 -51.03 12.24 -13.47
N VAL A 16 -51.05 12.68 -12.22
CA VAL A 16 -52.07 13.57 -11.66
C VAL A 16 -52.04 15.01 -12.22
N GLU A 17 -51.06 15.38 -13.04
CA GLU A 17 -51.13 16.66 -13.78
C GLU A 17 -52.09 16.58 -14.97
N ARG A 18 -52.36 15.36 -15.47
CA ARG A 18 -53.27 15.10 -16.59
C ARG A 18 -54.63 14.54 -16.16
N LEU A 19 -54.77 14.20 -14.89
CA LEU A 19 -55.97 13.58 -14.32
C LEU A 19 -56.55 14.53 -13.26
N PRO A 20 -57.66 15.24 -13.55
CA PRO A 20 -58.29 16.13 -12.58
C PRO A 20 -58.63 15.39 -11.28
N LEU A 21 -58.12 15.92 -10.17
CA LEU A 21 -58.25 15.33 -8.84
C LEU A 21 -59.18 16.17 -7.96
N VAL A 22 -60.14 15.49 -7.33
CA VAL A 22 -60.97 16.07 -6.28
C VAL A 22 -60.70 15.40 -4.95
N ILE A 23 -60.62 16.21 -3.90
CA ILE A 23 -60.46 15.76 -2.53
C ILE A 23 -61.67 16.26 -1.74
N VAL A 24 -62.35 15.35 -1.06
CA VAL A 24 -63.50 15.64 -0.21
C VAL A 24 -63.16 15.18 1.19
N GLY A 25 -63.34 16.01 2.20
CA GLY A 25 -62.98 15.58 3.55
C GLY A 25 -63.26 16.60 4.63
N SER A 26 -62.93 16.22 5.85
CA SER A 26 -63.04 17.07 7.03
C SER A 26 -61.69 17.07 7.77
N ASN A 27 -61.04 18.23 7.80
CA ASN A 27 -59.89 18.54 8.66
C ASN A 27 -58.55 17.83 8.28
N LYS A 28 -57.62 17.71 9.25
CA LYS A 28 -56.17 17.49 9.13
C LYS A 28 -55.71 16.46 8.08
N THR A 29 -56.48 15.41 7.84
CA THR A 29 -56.20 14.39 6.81
C THR A 29 -56.18 14.96 5.38
N VAL A 30 -57.01 15.97 5.09
CA VAL A 30 -57.06 16.64 3.78
C VAL A 30 -55.75 17.35 3.47
N LEU A 31 -55.17 18.03 4.47
CA LEU A 31 -53.88 18.70 4.31
C LEU A 31 -52.75 17.72 3.99
N ASP A 32 -52.73 16.57 4.66
CA ASP A 32 -51.71 15.53 4.43
C ASP A 32 -51.83 14.95 3.00
N VAL A 33 -53.04 14.71 2.52
CA VAL A 33 -53.30 14.25 1.14
C VAL A 33 -52.86 15.30 0.12
N VAL A 34 -53.26 16.57 0.29
CA VAL A 34 -52.88 17.67 -0.61
C VAL A 34 -51.36 17.82 -0.65
N THR A 35 -50.70 17.81 0.51
CA THR A 35 -49.24 17.94 0.61
C THR A 35 -48.52 16.80 -0.11
N SER A 36 -48.98 15.56 0.07
CA SER A 36 -48.40 14.36 -0.56
C SER A 36 -48.54 14.36 -2.10
N VAL A 37 -49.67 14.83 -2.62
CA VAL A 37 -49.89 14.95 -4.06
C VAL A 37 -49.00 16.07 -4.64
N CYS A 38 -48.99 17.25 -4.01
CA CYS A 38 -48.20 18.39 -4.48
C CYS A 38 -46.69 18.14 -4.41
N SER A 39 -46.19 17.38 -3.43
CA SER A 39 -44.76 17.02 -3.37
C SER A 39 -44.33 16.12 -4.52
N SER A 40 -45.26 15.40 -5.14
CA SER A 40 -44.99 14.48 -6.24
C SER A 40 -45.25 15.08 -7.62
N SER A 41 -46.19 16.03 -7.70
CA SER A 41 -46.67 16.68 -8.91
C SER A 41 -47.13 18.11 -8.60
N GLU A 42 -46.21 19.06 -8.77
CA GLU A 42 -46.45 20.45 -8.38
C GLU A 42 -47.57 21.10 -9.19
N ASN A 43 -47.75 20.77 -10.47
CA ASN A 43 -48.72 21.46 -11.35
C ASN A 43 -50.12 20.82 -11.40
N SER A 44 -50.45 19.89 -10.51
CA SER A 44 -51.76 19.24 -10.50
C SER A 44 -52.91 20.20 -10.16
N GLU A 45 -53.96 20.23 -10.99
CA GLU A 45 -55.21 20.92 -10.63
C GLU A 45 -55.95 20.10 -9.57
N ILE A 46 -56.06 20.65 -8.35
CA ILE A 46 -56.69 20.00 -7.21
C ILE A 46 -57.88 20.83 -6.77
N ARG A 47 -59.06 20.22 -6.65
CA ARG A 47 -60.23 20.87 -6.06
C ARG A 47 -60.56 20.21 -4.73
N VAL A 48 -60.66 21.01 -3.68
CA VAL A 48 -60.93 20.53 -2.32
C VAL A 48 -62.29 21.01 -1.85
N PHE A 49 -63.15 20.08 -1.42
CA PHE A 49 -64.47 20.37 -0.85
C PHE A 49 -64.47 19.96 0.63
N ASP A 50 -64.66 20.94 1.50
CA ASP A 50 -64.75 20.76 2.96
C ASP A 50 -65.74 21.80 3.50
N LEU A 51 -66.50 21.48 4.55
CA LEU A 51 -67.37 22.44 5.24
C LEU A 51 -66.57 23.41 6.12
N GLU A 52 -65.40 22.97 6.59
CA GLU A 52 -64.53 23.73 7.48
C GLU A 52 -63.07 23.69 6.99
N ILE A 53 -62.73 24.57 6.05
CA ILE A 53 -61.36 24.68 5.54
C ILE A 53 -60.43 25.22 6.64
N SER A 54 -59.50 24.37 7.10
CA SER A 54 -58.49 24.74 8.09
C SER A 54 -57.56 25.88 7.62
N GLU A 55 -57.10 26.70 8.58
CA GLU A 55 -56.18 27.82 8.30
C GLU A 55 -54.84 27.36 7.71
N ALA A 56 -54.37 26.17 8.12
CA ALA A 56 -53.16 25.56 7.57
C ALA A 56 -53.31 25.21 6.07
N LEU A 57 -54.48 24.71 5.67
CA LEU A 57 -54.78 24.39 4.27
C LEU A 57 -54.90 25.65 3.41
N LYS A 58 -55.52 26.73 3.92
CA LYS A 58 -55.57 28.02 3.22
C LYS A 58 -54.17 28.57 2.93
N LYS A 59 -53.32 28.64 3.95
CA LYS A 59 -51.91 29.07 3.81
C LYS A 59 -51.11 28.20 2.87
N TYR A 60 -51.41 26.91 2.79
CA TYR A 60 -50.75 26.01 1.85
C TYR A 60 -51.22 26.27 0.41
N ALA A 61 -52.54 26.42 0.20
CA ALA A 61 -53.12 26.70 -1.11
C ALA A 61 -52.68 28.06 -1.69
N GLU A 62 -52.41 29.07 -0.87
CA GLU A 62 -51.84 30.35 -1.31
C GLU A 62 -50.52 30.20 -2.09
N LYS A 63 -49.74 29.16 -1.80
CA LYS A 63 -48.47 28.87 -2.50
C LYS A 63 -48.68 28.23 -3.87
N TYR A 64 -49.87 27.70 -4.15
CA TYR A 64 -50.17 26.87 -5.31
C TYR A 64 -51.50 27.29 -5.96
N PRO A 65 -51.50 28.21 -6.95
CA PRO A 65 -52.73 28.79 -7.52
C PRO A 65 -53.68 27.78 -8.19
N GLN A 66 -53.20 26.58 -8.50
CA GLN A 66 -53.93 25.45 -9.06
C GLN A 66 -54.80 24.71 -8.03
N ILE A 67 -54.64 24.99 -6.73
CA ILE A 67 -55.47 24.42 -5.67
C ILE A 67 -56.69 25.32 -5.46
N LYS A 68 -57.88 24.79 -5.77
CA LYS A 68 -59.16 25.49 -5.60
C LYS A 68 -59.88 24.93 -4.37
N LEU A 69 -60.14 25.80 -3.39
CA LEU A 69 -60.83 25.42 -2.16
C LEU A 69 -62.30 25.85 -2.21
N TYR A 70 -63.21 24.93 -1.87
CA TYR A 70 -64.66 25.16 -1.84
C TYR A 70 -65.19 24.87 -0.44
N ASN A 71 -65.70 25.92 0.23
CA ASN A 71 -66.24 25.82 1.59
C ASN A 71 -67.69 25.31 1.60
N ARG A 72 -67.92 24.10 1.09
CA ARG A 72 -69.22 23.44 0.98
C ARG A 72 -69.05 21.94 0.71
N ASN A 73 -70.10 21.17 0.94
CA ASN A 73 -70.17 19.78 0.48
C ASN A 73 -70.12 19.69 -1.05
N ILE A 74 -69.61 18.55 -1.53
CA ILE A 74 -69.58 18.22 -2.96
C ILE A 74 -71.00 17.92 -3.45
N GLU A 75 -71.33 18.39 -4.64
CA GLU A 75 -72.62 18.11 -5.29
C GLU A 75 -72.41 17.27 -6.56
N ALA A 76 -73.50 16.68 -7.07
CA ALA A 76 -73.49 15.88 -8.29
C ALA A 76 -72.85 16.58 -9.50
N LYS A 77 -72.97 17.91 -9.59
CA LYS A 77 -72.41 18.71 -10.70
C LYS A 77 -70.89 18.86 -10.66
N ASP A 78 -70.28 18.77 -9.47
CA ASP A 78 -68.84 18.98 -9.28
C ASP A 78 -68.01 17.77 -9.71
N LEU A 79 -68.68 16.62 -9.91
CA LEU A 79 -68.07 15.38 -10.37
C LEU A 79 -68.01 15.25 -11.90
N HIS A 80 -68.37 16.31 -12.63
CA HIS A 80 -68.25 16.34 -14.09
C HIS A 80 -66.77 16.45 -14.50
N ASP A 81 -66.35 15.68 -15.51
CA ASP A 81 -64.98 15.63 -16.05
C ASP A 81 -63.87 15.27 -15.03
N LEU A 82 -64.23 14.52 -13.99
CA LEU A 82 -63.25 14.04 -13.01
C LEU A 82 -62.74 12.65 -13.34
N SER A 83 -61.45 12.44 -13.08
CA SER A 83 -60.81 11.13 -13.21
C SER A 83 -60.52 10.49 -11.86
N LEU A 84 -60.18 11.30 -10.85
CA LEU A 84 -59.75 10.83 -9.53
C LEU A 84 -60.52 11.54 -8.41
N LEU A 85 -60.95 10.76 -7.42
CA LEU A 85 -61.60 11.25 -6.20
C LEU A 85 -60.94 10.65 -4.96
N ILE A 86 -60.54 11.49 -4.01
CA ILE A 86 -60.05 11.05 -2.69
C ILE A 86 -61.06 11.49 -1.62
N ILE A 87 -61.52 10.54 -0.83
CA ILE A 87 -62.46 10.76 0.28
C ILE A 87 -61.69 10.63 1.59
N ALA A 88 -61.58 11.73 2.32
CA ALA A 88 -60.85 11.90 3.56
C ALA A 88 -61.74 12.49 4.67
N THR A 89 -62.86 11.81 4.96
CA THR A 89 -63.84 12.21 5.98
C THR A 89 -63.96 11.14 7.06
N ASN A 90 -64.32 11.55 8.27
CA ASN A 90 -64.71 10.64 9.37
C ASN A 90 -66.23 10.44 9.45
N ASP A 91 -67.01 11.15 8.64
CA ASP A 91 -68.46 11.01 8.55
C ASP A 91 -68.81 9.87 7.58
N ASP A 92 -69.20 8.72 8.14
CA ASP A 92 -69.55 7.52 7.38
C ASP A 92 -70.79 7.75 6.48
N GLU A 93 -71.74 8.59 6.89
CA GLU A 93 -72.95 8.87 6.09
C GLU A 93 -72.57 9.72 4.86
N TYR A 94 -71.73 10.73 5.07
CA TYR A 94 -71.20 11.55 3.98
C TYR A 94 -70.26 10.75 3.06
N GLU A 95 -69.41 9.87 3.61
CA GLU A 95 -68.56 8.98 2.81
C GLU A 95 -69.41 8.09 1.87
N GLN A 96 -70.46 7.45 2.40
CA GLN A 96 -71.36 6.61 1.60
C GLN A 96 -72.12 7.42 0.55
N TYR A 97 -72.56 8.64 0.90
CA TYR A 97 -73.17 9.57 -0.05
C TYR A 97 -72.23 9.86 -1.23
N VAL A 98 -70.98 10.27 -0.94
CA VAL A 98 -69.98 10.61 -1.98
C VAL A 98 -69.58 9.37 -2.80
N LEU A 99 -69.47 8.19 -2.17
CA LEU A 99 -69.21 6.92 -2.86
C LEU A 99 -70.34 6.53 -3.82
N SER A 100 -71.60 6.72 -3.41
CA SER A 100 -72.75 6.42 -4.26
C SER A 100 -72.77 7.32 -5.51
N LEU A 101 -72.36 8.57 -5.35
CA LEU A 101 -72.35 9.59 -6.39
C LEU A 101 -71.21 9.40 -7.41
N SER A 102 -70.07 8.86 -6.97
CA SER A 102 -68.90 8.60 -7.80
C SER A 102 -68.99 7.29 -8.60
N ARG A 103 -69.54 6.22 -8.00
CA ARG A 103 -69.70 4.90 -8.66
C ARG A 103 -70.59 4.94 -9.90
N GLN A 104 -71.51 5.89 -9.97
CA GLN A 104 -72.38 6.08 -11.15
C GLN A 104 -71.64 6.68 -12.36
N ARG A 105 -70.38 7.12 -12.21
CA ARG A 105 -69.66 7.94 -13.21
C ARG A 105 -68.27 7.42 -13.60
N ASN A 106 -67.91 6.18 -13.26
CA ASN A 106 -66.60 5.59 -13.57
C ASN A 106 -65.39 6.43 -13.10
N ILE A 107 -65.53 7.12 -11.98
CA ILE A 107 -64.44 7.88 -11.35
C ILE A 107 -63.65 6.93 -10.46
N LEU A 108 -62.32 6.94 -10.52
CA LEU A 108 -61.51 6.14 -9.60
C LEU A 108 -61.53 6.79 -8.22
N VAL A 109 -61.88 6.01 -7.20
CA VAL A 109 -62.05 6.50 -5.83
C VAL A 109 -61.00 5.91 -4.89
N CYS A 110 -60.44 6.75 -4.01
CA CYS A 110 -59.65 6.32 -2.88
C CYS A 110 -60.28 6.82 -1.58
N VAL A 111 -60.53 5.91 -0.64
CA VAL A 111 -61.06 6.23 0.69
C VAL A 111 -59.95 6.06 1.71
N THR A 112 -59.59 7.13 2.41
CA THR A 112 -58.47 7.12 3.36
C THR A 112 -58.74 6.11 4.48
N GLY A 113 -57.80 5.18 4.70
CA GLY A 113 -57.89 4.16 5.75
C GLY A 113 -58.81 2.97 5.44
N LYS A 114 -59.51 2.96 4.28
CA LYS A 114 -60.43 1.88 3.89
C LYS A 114 -60.04 1.29 2.52
N PRO A 115 -58.97 0.47 2.45
CA PRO A 115 -58.47 -0.08 1.17
C PRO A 115 -59.46 -1.03 0.49
N GLN A 116 -60.36 -1.68 1.23
CA GLN A 116 -61.31 -2.65 0.66
C GLN A 116 -62.39 -2.03 -0.23
N ILE A 117 -62.63 -0.72 -0.11
CA ILE A 117 -63.63 0.01 -0.88
C ILE A 117 -63.01 1.05 -1.82
N SER A 118 -61.68 1.03 -1.95
CA SER A 118 -60.90 1.94 -2.78
C SER A 118 -60.46 1.27 -4.08
N ASP A 119 -60.50 1.99 -5.20
CA ASP A 119 -60.00 1.53 -6.51
C ASP A 119 -58.48 1.67 -6.61
N PHE A 120 -57.89 2.61 -5.87
CA PHE A 120 -56.44 2.81 -5.79
C PHE A 120 -56.02 3.23 -4.37
N SER A 121 -54.73 3.07 -4.09
CA SER A 121 -54.14 3.50 -2.82
C SER A 121 -52.89 4.36 -3.08
N PRO A 122 -52.77 5.55 -2.47
CA PRO A 122 -51.56 6.34 -2.55
C PRO A 122 -50.40 5.58 -1.89
N VAL A 123 -49.29 5.45 -2.60
CA VAL A 123 -48.07 4.82 -2.08
C VAL A 123 -47.15 5.88 -1.52
N SER A 124 -46.36 5.51 -0.52
CA SER A 124 -45.29 6.37 -0.03
C SER A 124 -44.19 6.40 -1.10
N VAL A 125 -43.84 7.60 -1.58
CA VAL A 125 -42.87 7.79 -2.68
C VAL A 125 -41.58 8.39 -2.13
N ILE A 126 -40.46 7.75 -2.45
CA ILE A 126 -39.11 8.28 -2.20
C ILE A 126 -38.45 8.55 -3.54
N GLY A 127 -37.72 9.66 -3.65
CA GLY A 127 -36.77 9.88 -4.72
C GLY A 127 -36.68 11.32 -5.18
N THR A 128 -36.07 11.50 -6.35
CA THR A 128 -35.77 12.79 -6.99
C THR A 128 -36.61 12.95 -8.26
N SER A 129 -36.46 14.06 -8.99
CA SER A 129 -37.17 14.25 -10.27
C SER A 129 -36.87 13.14 -11.30
N SER A 130 -35.68 12.54 -11.22
CA SER A 130 -35.20 11.53 -12.19
C SER A 130 -35.44 10.09 -11.75
N PHE A 131 -35.84 9.87 -10.48
CA PHE A 131 -36.01 8.56 -9.88
C PHE A 131 -37.16 8.60 -8.86
N LYS A 132 -38.18 7.78 -9.05
CA LYS A 132 -39.28 7.63 -8.09
C LYS A 132 -39.41 6.16 -7.71
N LEU A 133 -39.48 5.89 -6.41
CA LEU A 133 -39.72 4.57 -5.86
C LEU A 133 -40.96 4.62 -4.96
N GLY A 134 -42.00 3.90 -5.36
CA GLY A 134 -43.22 3.73 -4.57
C GLY A 134 -43.10 2.50 -3.68
N ILE A 135 -43.40 2.64 -2.39
CA ILE A 135 -43.44 1.55 -1.43
C ILE A 135 -44.90 1.31 -1.04
N SER A 136 -45.39 0.09 -1.27
CA SER A 136 -46.67 -0.40 -0.76
C SER A 136 -46.45 -1.63 0.10
N SER A 137 -46.96 -1.62 1.33
CA SER A 137 -46.87 -2.76 2.25
C SER A 137 -48.18 -3.53 2.40
N ASN A 138 -49.05 -3.59 1.37
CA ASN A 138 -50.14 -4.58 1.25
C ASN A 138 -50.80 -5.03 2.60
N ASP A 139 -51.46 -4.10 3.29
CA ASP A 139 -52.16 -4.27 4.59
C ASP A 139 -51.30 -4.49 5.85
N TYR A 140 -49.96 -4.39 5.78
CA TYR A 140 -49.11 -4.30 6.97
C TYR A 140 -49.26 -2.93 7.67
N SER A 141 -48.97 -2.88 8.97
CA SER A 141 -49.21 -1.69 9.80
C SER A 141 -48.44 -0.45 9.30
N PRO A 142 -48.99 0.78 9.49
CA PRO A 142 -48.35 2.02 9.05
C PRO A 142 -46.91 2.20 9.55
N GLU A 143 -46.57 1.62 10.70
CA GLU A 143 -45.22 1.62 11.28
C GLU A 143 -44.25 0.78 10.46
N VAL A 144 -44.69 -0.35 9.89
CA VAL A 144 -43.88 -1.20 9.01
C VAL A 144 -43.56 -0.46 7.72
N SER A 145 -44.57 0.17 7.11
CA SER A 145 -44.38 1.05 5.94
C SER A 145 -43.40 2.19 6.23
N SER A 146 -43.57 2.88 7.36
CA SER A 146 -42.69 3.99 7.75
C SER A 146 -41.25 3.54 8.00
N ARG A 147 -41.06 2.35 8.56
CA ARG A 147 -39.72 1.79 8.81
C ARG A 147 -39.06 1.33 7.53
N LEU A 148 -39.80 0.69 6.62
CA LEU A 148 -39.30 0.34 5.29
C LEU A 148 -38.96 1.59 4.48
N HIS A 149 -39.80 2.62 4.53
CA HIS A 149 -39.53 3.92 3.93
C HIS A 149 -38.18 4.46 4.39
N ARG A 150 -37.97 4.57 5.71
CA ARG A 150 -36.72 5.10 6.27
C ARG A 150 -35.50 4.26 5.93
N ILE A 151 -35.62 2.94 5.92
CA ILE A 151 -34.51 2.04 5.54
C ILE A 151 -34.13 2.27 4.07
N ILE A 152 -35.12 2.31 3.19
CA ILE A 152 -34.91 2.48 1.75
C ILE A 152 -34.40 3.88 1.45
N GLU A 153 -34.98 4.91 2.06
CA GLU A 153 -34.56 6.31 1.94
C GLU A 153 -33.10 6.50 2.36
N ASN A 154 -32.69 5.95 3.52
CA ASN A 154 -31.29 5.98 3.94
C ASN A 154 -30.36 5.14 3.04
N SER A 155 -30.92 4.14 2.35
CA SER A 155 -30.17 3.30 1.41
C SER A 155 -30.00 3.98 0.05
N ILE A 156 -30.89 4.88 -0.34
CA ILE A 156 -30.77 5.69 -1.56
C ILE A 156 -29.64 6.72 -1.36
N PRO A 157 -28.71 6.87 -2.32
CA PRO A 157 -27.66 7.88 -2.22
C PRO A 157 -28.16 9.32 -2.37
N ASN A 158 -27.46 10.25 -1.72
CA ASN A 158 -27.75 11.70 -1.81
C ASN A 158 -27.52 12.29 -3.22
N ASP A 159 -26.69 11.64 -4.06
CA ASP A 159 -26.41 12.04 -5.45
C ASP A 159 -26.85 10.93 -6.42
N ILE A 160 -28.12 10.52 -6.30
CA ILE A 160 -28.72 9.52 -7.19
C ILE A 160 -28.95 10.09 -8.60
N ASP A 161 -29.25 11.39 -8.72
CA ASP A 161 -29.42 12.06 -10.02
C ASP A 161 -28.12 12.07 -10.83
N GLY A 162 -26.99 12.42 -10.19
CA GLY A 162 -25.68 12.41 -10.85
C GLY A 162 -25.24 11.00 -11.26
N LEU A 163 -25.62 9.97 -10.50
CA LEU A 163 -25.40 8.57 -10.90
C LEU A 163 -26.24 8.23 -12.14
N ILE A 164 -27.54 8.53 -12.13
CA ILE A 164 -28.45 8.26 -13.25
C ILE A 164 -27.99 8.97 -14.53
N GLU A 165 -27.53 10.21 -14.42
CA GLU A 165 -27.02 10.97 -15.57
C GLU A 165 -25.78 10.32 -16.18
N ARG A 166 -24.83 9.87 -15.35
CA ARG A 166 -23.64 9.13 -15.83
C ARG A 166 -24.00 7.81 -16.49
N LEU A 167 -24.93 7.06 -15.92
CA LEU A 167 -25.40 5.80 -16.51
C LEU A 167 -26.08 6.05 -17.87
N LYS A 168 -26.87 7.12 -18.00
CA LYS A 168 -27.47 7.54 -19.27
C LYS A 168 -26.44 7.95 -20.32
N PHE A 169 -25.32 8.56 -19.90
CA PHE A 169 -24.24 8.95 -20.82
C PHE A 169 -23.58 7.72 -21.46
N VAL A 170 -23.30 6.68 -20.67
CA VAL A 170 -22.70 5.43 -21.15
C VAL A 170 -23.61 4.74 -22.18
N GLN A 171 -24.92 4.70 -21.94
CA GLN A 171 -25.90 4.13 -22.88
C GLN A 171 -26.03 4.89 -24.21
N LYS A 172 -25.57 6.14 -24.28
CA LYS A 172 -25.66 7.00 -25.47
C LYS A 172 -24.33 7.17 -26.20
N ASP A 173 -23.25 6.58 -25.71
CA ASP A 173 -21.92 6.74 -26.29
C ASP A 173 -21.77 5.91 -27.58
N PRO A 174 -21.63 6.53 -28.77
CA PRO A 174 -21.49 5.82 -30.05
C PRO A 174 -20.22 4.97 -30.17
N LEU A 175 -19.25 5.12 -29.26
CA LEU A 175 -17.97 4.40 -29.27
C LEU A 175 -18.04 3.04 -28.54
N MET A 176 -19.13 2.75 -27.82
CA MET A 176 -19.34 1.47 -27.15
C MET A 176 -19.87 0.43 -28.15
N ASN A 177 -18.93 -0.21 -28.85
CA ASN A 177 -19.23 -1.12 -29.97
C ASN A 177 -19.75 -2.52 -29.55
N ASN A 178 -19.78 -2.86 -28.25
CA ASN A 178 -20.25 -4.15 -27.74
C ASN A 178 -20.95 -4.02 -26.36
N ILE A 179 -22.05 -4.75 -26.18
CA ILE A 179 -22.88 -4.79 -24.96
C ILE A 179 -22.05 -5.19 -23.73
N ASP A 180 -21.06 -6.06 -23.89
CA ASP A 180 -20.18 -6.49 -22.78
C ASP A 180 -19.30 -5.37 -22.23
N ASP A 181 -18.88 -4.43 -23.08
CA ASP A 181 -18.04 -3.31 -22.68
C ASP A 181 -18.88 -2.22 -22.01
N GLU A 182 -20.12 -2.04 -22.46
CA GLU A 182 -21.13 -1.19 -21.82
C GLU A 182 -21.44 -1.69 -20.40
N LEU A 183 -21.70 -3.00 -20.23
CA LEU A 183 -21.99 -3.60 -18.93
C LEU A 183 -20.83 -3.45 -17.94
N LYS A 184 -19.59 -3.67 -18.39
CA LYS A 184 -18.41 -3.48 -17.53
C LYS A 184 -18.25 -2.05 -17.06
N GLU A 185 -18.54 -1.08 -17.92
CA GLU A 185 -18.42 0.33 -17.55
C GLU A 185 -19.54 0.76 -16.60
N LEU A 186 -20.76 0.26 -16.80
CA LEU A 186 -21.89 0.45 -15.87
C LEU A 186 -21.57 -0.16 -14.49
N ASP A 187 -21.01 -1.37 -14.45
CA ASP A 187 -20.57 -2.04 -13.22
C ASP A 187 -19.44 -1.27 -12.53
N ARG A 188 -18.48 -0.72 -13.30
CA ARG A 188 -17.38 0.10 -12.78
C ARG A 188 -17.90 1.37 -12.11
N ILE A 189 -18.81 2.10 -12.76
CA ILE A 189 -19.42 3.32 -12.23
C ILE A 189 -20.19 3.01 -10.94
N THR A 190 -20.94 1.92 -10.93
CA THR A 190 -21.72 1.49 -9.76
C THR A 190 -20.80 1.09 -8.60
N ALA A 191 -19.74 0.32 -8.87
CA ALA A 191 -18.77 -0.11 -7.86
C ALA A 191 -17.97 1.07 -7.26
N GLU A 192 -17.49 1.99 -8.10
CA GLU A 192 -16.76 3.19 -7.67
C GLU A 192 -17.63 4.06 -6.74
N TYR A 193 -18.93 4.12 -7.02
CA TYR A 193 -19.88 4.88 -6.22
C TYR A 193 -20.19 4.20 -4.88
N LEU A 194 -20.36 2.87 -4.86
CA LEU A 194 -20.56 2.09 -3.62
C LEU A 194 -19.34 2.17 -2.69
N ASP A 195 -18.13 2.14 -3.24
CA ASP A 195 -16.88 2.21 -2.48
C ASP A 195 -16.69 3.61 -1.84
N ARG A 196 -17.21 4.66 -2.48
CA ARG A 196 -17.29 6.01 -1.92
C ARG A 196 -18.24 6.13 -0.73
N LYS A 197 -19.36 5.38 -0.74
CA LYS A 197 -20.40 5.42 0.32
C LYS A 197 -19.95 4.75 1.62
N GLN A 198 -18.96 3.86 1.58
CA GLN A 198 -18.42 3.18 2.77
C GLN A 198 -17.44 4.03 3.61
N LYS A 199 -17.11 5.26 3.20
CA LYS A 199 -16.28 6.18 4.00
C LYS A 199 -17.09 7.40 4.46
N PRO A 200 -17.56 7.44 5.73
CA PRO A 200 -18.09 8.67 6.32
C PRO A 200 -16.97 9.72 6.38
N LYS A 201 -17.22 10.90 5.82
CA LYS A 201 -16.21 11.97 5.63
C LYS A 201 -15.63 12.50 6.96
N ASP A 202 -16.42 12.49 8.04
CA ASP A 202 -16.01 13.00 9.36
C ASP A 202 -15.30 11.93 10.21
N SER A 203 -15.84 10.70 10.24
CA SER A 203 -15.22 9.61 11.00
C SER A 203 -13.93 9.10 10.35
N ALA A 204 -13.82 9.15 9.01
CA ALA A 204 -12.58 8.77 8.32
C ALA A 204 -11.45 9.78 8.57
N ALA A 205 -11.75 11.08 8.66
CA ALA A 205 -10.75 12.10 8.96
C ALA A 205 -10.25 11.99 10.42
N GLU A 206 -11.14 11.69 11.37
CA GLU A 206 -10.78 11.42 12.76
C GLU A 206 -10.03 10.10 12.93
N LEU A 207 -10.46 9.02 12.28
CA LEU A 207 -9.74 7.73 12.30
C LEU A 207 -8.36 7.88 11.63
N GLU A 208 -8.26 8.64 10.54
CA GLU A 208 -6.99 8.89 9.86
C GLU A 208 -6.07 9.75 10.73
N ASN A 209 -6.60 10.76 11.43
CA ASN A 209 -5.83 11.57 12.38
C ASN A 209 -5.40 10.74 13.60
N LEU A 210 -6.29 9.95 14.20
CA LEU A 210 -5.96 9.03 15.29
C LEU A 210 -4.94 7.99 14.84
N ALA A 211 -5.07 7.41 13.64
CA ALA A 211 -4.10 6.48 13.08
C ALA A 211 -2.75 7.15 12.83
N LYS A 212 -2.72 8.39 12.33
CA LYS A 212 -1.49 9.18 12.14
C LYS A 212 -0.82 9.50 13.48
N VAL A 213 -1.57 9.96 14.48
CA VAL A 213 -1.08 10.24 15.83
C VAL A 213 -0.58 8.95 16.47
N ASN A 214 -1.32 7.85 16.37
CA ASN A 214 -0.93 6.57 16.95
C ASN A 214 0.34 6.01 16.27
N LYS A 215 0.47 6.13 14.93
CA LYS A 215 1.72 5.80 14.22
C LYS A 215 2.90 6.68 14.68
N ALA A 216 2.66 7.97 14.91
CA ALA A 216 3.68 8.91 15.36
C ALA A 216 4.11 8.62 16.81
N VAL A 217 3.15 8.36 17.70
CA VAL A 217 3.37 7.94 19.08
C VAL A 217 4.10 6.61 19.12
N GLN A 218 3.67 5.61 18.36
CA GLN A 218 4.30 4.30 18.27
C GLN A 218 5.74 4.38 17.72
N ARG A 219 5.98 5.25 16.72
CA ARG A 219 7.34 5.52 16.24
C ARG A 219 8.22 6.14 17.33
N ARG A 220 7.72 7.13 18.07
CA ARG A 220 8.44 7.76 19.18
C ARG A 220 8.68 6.76 20.32
N ALA A 221 7.68 5.98 20.68
CA ALA A 221 7.77 4.92 21.69
C ALA A 221 8.82 3.88 21.31
N ASN A 222 8.85 3.41 20.06
CA ASN A 222 9.90 2.49 19.59
C ASN A 222 11.30 3.09 19.67
N ILE A 223 11.45 4.40 19.41
CA ILE A 223 12.73 5.10 19.58
C ILE A 223 13.12 5.14 21.06
N TYR A 224 12.20 5.52 21.96
CA TYR A 224 12.47 5.55 23.40
C TYR A 224 12.77 4.16 23.96
N LEU A 225 12.02 3.13 23.54
CA LEU A 225 12.25 1.74 23.94
C LEU A 225 13.64 1.27 23.46
N GLY A 226 14.03 1.67 22.25
CA GLY A 226 15.38 1.44 21.73
C GLY A 226 16.45 2.12 22.56
N ILE A 227 16.26 3.39 22.94
CA ILE A 227 17.19 4.14 23.80
C ILE A 227 17.31 3.46 25.18
N ILE A 228 16.17 3.13 25.81
CA ILE A 228 16.16 2.42 27.11
C ILE A 228 16.88 1.09 26.98
N GLY A 229 16.62 0.32 25.91
CA GLY A 229 17.32 -0.94 25.66
C GLY A 229 18.83 -0.76 25.54
N VAL A 230 19.31 0.26 24.84
CA VAL A 230 20.73 0.59 24.73
C VAL A 230 21.32 1.01 26.08
N LEU A 231 20.62 1.84 26.86
CA LEU A 231 21.08 2.28 28.18
C LEU A 231 21.17 1.11 29.16
N VAL A 232 20.16 0.22 29.18
CA VAL A 232 20.17 -0.99 30.00
C VAL A 232 21.32 -1.90 29.58
N PHE A 233 21.52 -2.11 28.28
CA PHE A 233 22.64 -2.89 27.76
C PHE A 233 24.00 -2.31 28.19
N LEU A 234 24.20 -1.00 28.05
CA LEU A 234 25.43 -0.32 28.48
C LEU A 234 25.62 -0.41 30.00
N GLY A 235 24.54 -0.29 30.78
CA GLY A 235 24.55 -0.45 32.23
C GLY A 235 24.98 -1.86 32.65
N ILE A 236 24.37 -2.89 32.06
CA ILE A 236 24.73 -4.29 32.31
C ILE A 236 26.17 -4.56 31.87
N PHE A 237 26.57 -4.08 30.70
CA PHE A 237 27.93 -4.27 30.18
C PHE A 237 28.97 -3.59 31.09
N SER A 238 28.70 -2.36 31.54
CA SER A 238 29.56 -1.64 32.48
C SER A 238 29.61 -2.34 33.84
N PHE A 239 28.46 -2.85 34.33
CA PHE A 239 28.38 -3.64 35.55
C PHE A 239 29.23 -4.91 35.45
N ILE A 240 29.18 -5.63 34.33
CA ILE A 240 30.02 -6.82 34.08
C ILE A 240 31.50 -6.44 34.12
N ILE A 241 31.91 -5.37 33.41
CA ILE A 241 33.31 -4.95 33.37
C ILE A 241 33.85 -4.65 34.78
N VAL A 242 33.06 -3.95 35.60
CA VAL A 242 33.47 -3.58 36.96
C VAL A 242 33.48 -4.80 37.88
N ASN A 243 32.44 -5.64 37.89
CA ASN A 243 32.34 -6.79 38.79
C ASN A 243 33.38 -7.87 38.49
N PHE A 244 33.68 -8.11 37.22
CA PHE A 244 34.67 -9.11 36.81
C PHE A 244 36.07 -8.53 36.61
N GLN A 245 36.28 -7.24 36.93
CA GLN A 245 37.57 -6.55 36.78
C GLN A 245 38.20 -6.69 35.39
N LEU A 246 37.39 -6.70 34.32
CA LEU A 246 37.84 -6.97 32.93
C LEU A 246 38.61 -5.80 32.30
N TRP A 247 38.78 -4.68 32.99
CA TRP A 247 39.40 -3.47 32.43
C TRP A 247 40.87 -3.65 31.97
N PRO A 248 41.74 -4.38 32.70
CA PRO A 248 43.10 -4.66 32.24
C PRO A 248 43.11 -5.49 30.95
N ASP A 249 42.26 -6.52 30.86
CA ASP A 249 42.16 -7.40 29.69
C ASP A 249 41.66 -6.64 28.46
N ILE A 250 40.66 -5.77 28.65
CA ILE A 250 40.16 -4.89 27.59
C ILE A 250 41.25 -3.94 27.11
N LYS A 251 42.03 -3.33 28.01
CA LYS A 251 43.15 -2.46 27.62
C LYS A 251 44.22 -3.24 26.86
N ALA A 252 44.58 -4.43 27.33
CA ALA A 252 45.54 -5.29 26.66
C ALA A 252 45.08 -5.59 25.22
N PHE A 253 43.83 -6.03 25.06
CA PHE A 253 43.19 -6.28 23.76
C PHE A 253 43.18 -5.05 22.84
N LEU A 254 42.84 -3.86 23.36
CA LEU A 254 42.79 -2.62 22.56
C LEU A 254 44.18 -2.13 22.13
N SER A 255 45.21 -2.43 22.92
CA SER A 255 46.60 -2.03 22.65
C SER A 255 47.38 -3.01 21.76
N GLU A 256 46.84 -4.23 21.57
CA GLU A 256 47.46 -5.32 20.82
C GLU A 256 47.79 -4.92 19.36
N ASP A 257 48.86 -5.51 18.82
CA ASP A 257 49.31 -5.35 17.42
C ASP A 257 49.39 -3.90 16.94
N ASN A 258 50.01 -3.02 17.73
CA ASN A 258 50.08 -1.58 17.44
C ASN A 258 48.69 -0.97 17.21
N HIS A 259 47.76 -1.27 18.11
CA HIS A 259 46.41 -0.70 18.13
C HIS A 259 45.64 -1.05 16.83
N ILE A 260 45.82 -2.29 16.33
CA ILE A 260 45.23 -2.72 15.05
C ILE A 260 43.69 -2.64 15.08
N PHE A 261 43.09 -2.89 16.24
CA PHE A 261 41.65 -2.80 16.46
C PHE A 261 41.09 -1.45 15.99
N TYR A 262 41.70 -0.34 16.40
CA TYR A 262 41.23 1.02 16.03
C TYR A 262 41.40 1.30 14.54
N LYS A 263 42.51 0.82 13.94
CA LYS A 263 42.73 0.92 12.49
C LYS A 263 41.66 0.15 11.73
N MET A 264 41.29 -1.04 12.22
CA MET A 264 40.25 -1.87 11.62
C MET A 264 38.85 -1.34 11.84
N LEU A 265 38.60 -0.70 12.98
CA LEU A 265 37.36 0.03 13.25
C LEU A 265 37.15 1.17 12.25
N ALA A 266 38.20 1.98 12.01
CA ALA A 266 38.16 3.02 10.99
C ALA A 266 38.02 2.43 9.58
N ALA A 267 38.79 1.38 9.25
CA ALA A 267 38.71 0.72 7.94
C ALA A 267 37.30 0.17 7.67
N GLY A 268 36.72 -0.58 8.62
CA GLY A 268 35.37 -1.12 8.53
C GLY A 268 34.31 -0.02 8.39
N PHE A 269 34.45 1.08 9.14
CA PHE A 269 33.59 2.26 9.00
C PHE A 269 33.61 2.81 7.57
N PHE A 270 34.78 3.21 7.06
CA PHE A 270 34.88 3.81 5.73
C PHE A 270 34.52 2.83 4.61
N ALA A 271 34.92 1.57 4.76
CA ALA A 271 34.59 0.49 3.83
C ALA A 271 33.08 0.29 3.72
N GLU A 272 32.35 0.35 4.84
CA GLU A 272 30.88 0.20 4.85
C GLU A 272 30.14 1.45 4.36
N VAL A 273 30.67 2.67 4.59
CA VAL A 273 30.12 3.88 3.92
C VAL A 273 30.12 3.67 2.40
N VAL A 274 31.20 3.11 1.86
CA VAL A 274 31.30 2.85 0.41
C VAL A 274 30.41 1.68 0.01
N ALA A 275 30.45 0.57 0.74
CA ALA A 275 29.74 -0.64 0.39
C ALA A 275 28.23 -0.52 0.52
N GLY A 276 27.72 0.06 1.61
CA GLY A 276 26.29 0.27 1.81
C GLY A 276 25.69 1.29 0.83
N SER A 277 26.48 2.23 0.31
CA SER A 277 26.03 3.20 -0.69
C SER A 277 26.15 2.73 -2.14
N MET A 278 27.22 2.02 -2.49
CA MET A 278 27.49 1.59 -3.87
C MET A 278 27.15 0.11 -4.13
N GLY A 279 26.88 -0.67 -3.09
CA GLY A 279 26.71 -2.13 -3.16
C GLY A 279 28.01 -2.88 -3.44
N MET A 280 29.17 -2.22 -3.30
CA MET A 280 30.50 -2.77 -3.59
C MET A 280 31.59 -2.02 -2.81
N GLY A 281 32.72 -2.67 -2.54
CA GLY A 281 33.92 -2.00 -2.04
C GLY A 281 34.49 -2.53 -0.73
N TYR A 282 33.65 -3.04 0.18
CA TYR A 282 34.06 -3.43 1.54
C TYR A 282 35.31 -4.33 1.54
N GLY A 283 35.19 -5.54 0.97
CA GLY A 283 36.31 -6.49 0.92
C GLY A 283 37.55 -5.96 0.20
N VAL A 284 37.41 -5.19 -0.89
CA VAL A 284 38.57 -4.64 -1.62
C VAL A 284 39.32 -3.60 -0.79
N ILE A 285 38.60 -2.71 -0.10
CA ILE A 285 39.19 -1.71 0.78
C ILE A 285 39.85 -2.38 1.98
N CYS A 286 39.14 -3.28 2.68
CA CYS A 286 39.70 -3.97 3.85
C CYS A 286 40.90 -4.84 3.48
N THR A 287 40.87 -5.54 2.34
CA THR A 287 41.98 -6.35 1.86
C THR A 287 43.22 -5.50 1.62
N THR A 288 43.08 -4.39 0.89
CA THR A 288 44.23 -3.54 0.58
C THR A 288 44.87 -2.94 1.83
N ILE A 289 44.06 -2.49 2.80
CA ILE A 289 44.57 -1.98 4.08
C ILE A 289 45.29 -3.10 4.86
N LEU A 290 44.67 -4.26 5.01
CA LEU A 290 45.23 -5.37 5.79
C LEU A 290 46.53 -5.93 5.20
N LEU A 291 46.59 -6.08 3.88
CA LEU A 291 47.83 -6.54 3.22
C LEU A 291 48.95 -5.48 3.32
N MET A 292 48.61 -4.19 3.25
CA MET A 292 49.56 -3.10 3.46
C MET A 292 50.11 -3.09 4.90
N LEU A 293 49.28 -3.47 5.88
CA LEU A 293 49.68 -3.67 7.28
C LEU A 293 50.43 -5.00 7.51
N ASN A 294 50.78 -5.72 6.45
CA ASN A 294 51.53 -6.97 6.48
C ASN A 294 50.80 -8.13 7.19
N VAL A 295 49.47 -8.10 7.23
CA VAL A 295 48.67 -9.21 7.74
C VAL A 295 48.69 -10.37 6.72
N ALA A 296 48.82 -11.59 7.20
CA ALA A 296 48.90 -12.79 6.37
C ALA A 296 47.62 -12.97 5.51
N PRO A 297 47.71 -13.31 4.22
CA PRO A 297 46.54 -13.38 3.33
C PRO A 297 45.36 -14.26 3.83
N PRO A 298 45.57 -15.46 4.42
CA PRO A 298 44.48 -16.25 4.99
C PRO A 298 43.74 -15.51 6.12
N VAL A 299 44.48 -14.82 6.99
CA VAL A 299 43.93 -14.01 8.10
C VAL A 299 43.15 -12.82 7.57
N VAL A 300 43.65 -12.16 6.52
CA VAL A 300 42.95 -11.06 5.85
C VAL A 300 41.58 -11.50 5.38
N SER A 301 41.52 -12.59 4.60
CA SER A 301 40.25 -13.06 4.06
C SER A 301 39.32 -13.59 5.16
N ALA A 302 39.84 -14.36 6.12
CA ALA A 302 39.06 -14.86 7.25
C ALA A 302 38.41 -13.73 8.07
N SER A 303 39.16 -12.66 8.33
CA SER A 303 38.69 -11.53 9.11
C SER A 303 37.61 -10.73 8.37
N ILE A 304 37.83 -10.48 7.08
CA ILE A 304 36.88 -9.76 6.24
C ILE A 304 35.58 -10.54 6.10
N HIS A 305 35.63 -11.83 5.75
CA HIS A 305 34.41 -12.62 5.56
C HIS A 305 33.66 -12.83 6.87
N SER A 306 34.37 -12.97 8.00
CA SER A 306 33.73 -13.02 9.33
C SER A 306 32.95 -11.74 9.62
N ALA A 307 33.56 -10.56 9.46
CA ALA A 307 32.88 -9.29 9.68
C ALA A 307 31.75 -9.04 8.66
N GLU A 308 32.04 -9.29 7.38
CA GLU A 308 31.14 -9.02 6.27
C GLU A 308 29.93 -9.96 6.26
N SER A 309 30.02 -11.14 6.86
CA SER A 309 28.88 -12.05 7.06
C SER A 309 27.73 -11.36 7.78
N PHE A 310 28.03 -10.58 8.81
CA PHE A 310 27.01 -9.86 9.58
C PHE A 310 26.52 -8.60 8.87
N THR A 311 27.42 -7.79 8.30
CA THR A 311 27.01 -6.55 7.60
C THR A 311 26.19 -6.87 6.35
N SER A 312 26.61 -7.88 5.57
CA SER A 312 25.87 -8.34 4.39
C SER A 312 24.54 -9.03 4.76
N ALA A 313 24.45 -9.71 5.91
CA ALA A 313 23.18 -10.24 6.40
C ALA A 313 22.18 -9.12 6.70
N ALA A 314 22.61 -8.05 7.38
CA ALA A 314 21.79 -6.88 7.64
C ALA A 314 21.32 -6.20 6.33
N GLY A 315 22.24 -6.05 5.36
CA GLY A 315 21.91 -5.55 4.02
C GLY A 315 20.93 -6.46 3.28
N SER A 316 21.11 -7.77 3.36
CA SER A 316 20.25 -8.78 2.71
C SER A 316 18.83 -8.76 3.26
N ILE A 317 18.67 -8.69 4.58
CA ILE A 317 17.37 -8.56 5.24
C ILE A 317 16.67 -7.28 4.78
N SER A 318 17.41 -6.17 4.69
CA SER A 318 16.87 -4.88 4.24
C SER A 318 16.39 -4.96 2.78
N HIS A 319 17.20 -5.50 1.87
CA HIS A 319 16.82 -5.67 0.47
C HIS A 319 15.66 -6.66 0.28
N TYR A 320 15.59 -7.72 1.10
CA TYR A 320 14.49 -8.68 1.08
C TYR A 320 13.18 -8.02 1.52
N LYS A 321 13.18 -7.31 2.65
CA LYS A 321 12.00 -6.55 3.15
C LYS A 321 11.51 -5.51 2.14
N LEU A 322 12.42 -4.86 1.42
CA LEU A 322 12.10 -3.87 0.38
C LEU A 322 11.67 -4.49 -0.96
N LYS A 323 11.53 -5.83 -1.05
CA LYS A 323 11.21 -6.57 -2.29
C LYS A 323 12.19 -6.29 -3.43
N ASN A 324 13.46 -6.05 -3.10
CA ASN A 324 14.53 -5.78 -4.06
C ASN A 324 15.19 -7.05 -4.58
N VAL A 325 14.78 -8.23 -4.12
CA VAL A 325 15.47 -9.49 -4.42
C VAL A 325 14.72 -10.29 -5.48
N ASN A 326 15.40 -10.57 -6.59
CA ASN A 326 14.95 -11.53 -7.59
C ASN A 326 15.50 -12.93 -7.26
N MET A 327 14.63 -13.85 -6.83
CA MET A 327 15.04 -15.20 -6.44
C MET A 327 15.53 -16.07 -7.58
N LYS A 328 15.12 -15.81 -8.84
CA LYS A 328 15.66 -16.54 -9.99
C LYS A 328 17.15 -16.23 -10.18
N LEU A 329 17.54 -14.97 -9.96
CA LEU A 329 18.94 -14.53 -10.03
C LEU A 329 19.77 -15.13 -8.89
N VAL A 330 19.22 -15.16 -7.67
CA VAL A 330 19.88 -15.76 -6.50
C VAL A 330 20.09 -17.26 -6.69
N LYS A 331 19.05 -18.00 -7.11
CA LYS A 331 19.15 -19.45 -7.37
C LYS A 331 20.15 -19.79 -8.47
N ALA A 332 20.36 -18.90 -9.44
CA ALA A 332 21.34 -19.10 -10.51
C ALA A 332 22.79 -18.76 -10.08
N LEU A 333 22.99 -17.91 -9.07
CA LEU A 333 24.31 -17.45 -8.62
C LEU A 333 24.80 -18.15 -7.36
N ALA A 334 23.96 -18.23 -6.33
CA ALA A 334 24.36 -18.59 -4.97
C ALA A 334 24.95 -20.01 -4.86
N PRO A 335 24.36 -21.08 -5.45
CA PRO A 335 24.92 -22.42 -5.31
C PRO A 335 26.35 -22.51 -5.87
N ALA A 336 26.58 -21.90 -7.04
CA ALA A 336 27.89 -21.87 -7.66
C ALA A 336 28.87 -20.98 -6.88
N ALA A 337 28.39 -19.85 -6.34
CA ALA A 337 29.17 -18.97 -5.49
C ALA A 337 29.62 -19.63 -4.18
N ILE A 338 28.75 -20.41 -3.54
CA ILE A 338 29.07 -21.18 -2.33
C ILE A 338 30.17 -22.19 -2.63
N LEU A 339 30.05 -22.97 -3.71
CA LEU A 339 31.09 -23.92 -4.12
C LEU A 339 32.42 -23.21 -4.43
N GLY A 340 32.36 -22.12 -5.18
CA GLY A 340 33.53 -21.29 -5.47
C GLY A 340 34.18 -20.76 -4.19
N ALA A 341 33.38 -20.27 -3.24
CA ALA A 341 33.84 -19.73 -1.97
C ALA A 341 34.56 -20.77 -1.10
N ILE A 342 34.01 -21.98 -0.98
CA ILE A 342 34.65 -23.09 -0.25
C ILE A 342 36.01 -23.41 -0.88
N ILE A 343 36.05 -23.59 -2.21
CA ILE A 343 37.30 -23.91 -2.92
C ILE A 343 38.31 -22.76 -2.80
N GLY A 344 37.86 -21.50 -2.91
CA GLY A 344 38.70 -20.32 -2.78
C GLY A 344 39.28 -20.16 -1.38
N ALA A 345 38.48 -20.40 -0.34
CA ALA A 345 38.92 -20.38 1.05
C ALA A 345 39.92 -21.50 1.35
N LEU A 346 39.65 -22.74 0.91
CA LEU A 346 40.57 -23.87 1.06
C LEU A 346 41.88 -23.63 0.31
N ALA A 347 41.81 -23.14 -0.93
CA ALA A 347 42.98 -22.81 -1.73
C ALA A 347 43.81 -21.71 -1.06
N LEU A 348 43.19 -20.64 -0.55
CA LEU A 348 43.90 -19.59 0.16
C LEU A 348 44.52 -20.09 1.46
N THR A 349 43.82 -20.91 2.24
CA THR A 349 44.39 -21.47 3.47
C THR A 349 45.61 -22.35 3.16
N TYR A 350 45.55 -23.16 2.11
CA TYR A 350 46.67 -24.00 1.70
C TYR A 350 47.84 -23.17 1.14
N PHE A 351 47.61 -22.39 0.08
CA PHE A 351 48.67 -21.61 -0.56
C PHE A 351 49.18 -20.47 0.31
N GLY A 352 48.33 -19.87 1.14
CA GLY A 352 48.75 -18.80 2.04
C GLY A 352 49.62 -19.30 3.20
N LYS A 353 49.44 -20.55 3.66
CA LYS A 353 50.33 -21.17 4.65
C LYS A 353 51.68 -21.60 4.05
N HIS A 354 51.67 -22.18 2.85
CA HIS A 354 52.88 -22.74 2.23
C HIS A 354 53.66 -21.76 1.33
N TYR A 355 52.99 -20.76 0.75
CA TYR A 355 53.53 -19.84 -0.26
C TYR A 355 53.09 -18.38 -0.01
N GLY A 356 52.93 -18.00 1.26
CA GLY A 356 52.39 -16.68 1.65
C GLY A 356 53.11 -15.49 1.01
N GLU A 357 54.44 -15.57 0.87
CA GLU A 357 55.28 -14.54 0.24
C GLU A 357 54.96 -14.33 -1.24
N ILE A 358 54.48 -15.35 -1.94
CA ILE A 358 54.07 -15.27 -3.36
C ILE A 358 52.59 -14.91 -3.46
N VAL A 359 51.76 -15.46 -2.58
CA VAL A 359 50.31 -15.23 -2.59
C VAL A 359 49.98 -13.75 -2.31
N LYS A 360 50.70 -13.12 -1.37
CA LYS A 360 50.49 -11.72 -1.01
C LYS A 360 50.65 -10.74 -2.19
N PRO A 361 51.76 -10.73 -2.96
CA PRO A 361 51.90 -9.86 -4.13
C PRO A 361 50.90 -10.22 -5.23
N ILE A 362 50.54 -11.50 -5.43
CA ILE A 362 49.50 -11.90 -6.39
C ILE A 362 48.16 -11.23 -6.06
N ILE A 363 47.71 -11.31 -4.80
CA ILE A 363 46.46 -10.66 -4.36
C ILE A 363 46.60 -9.13 -4.46
N SER A 364 47.78 -8.58 -4.18
CA SER A 364 48.03 -7.14 -4.31
C SER A 364 47.95 -6.66 -5.77
N CYS A 365 48.48 -7.43 -6.72
CA CYS A 365 48.33 -7.16 -8.16
C CYS A 365 46.88 -7.27 -8.61
N TYR A 366 46.13 -8.26 -8.11
CA TYR A 366 44.72 -8.39 -8.41
C TYR A 366 43.89 -7.22 -7.85
N THR A 367 44.12 -6.80 -6.60
CA THR A 367 43.45 -5.64 -6.00
C THR A 367 43.84 -4.33 -6.69
N PHE A 368 45.09 -4.18 -7.14
CA PHE A 368 45.51 -3.08 -8.00
C PHE A 368 44.69 -3.01 -9.30
N TYR A 369 44.54 -4.16 -9.99
CA TYR A 369 43.68 -4.27 -11.17
C TYR A 369 42.21 -3.93 -10.88
N LEU A 370 41.66 -4.38 -9.75
CA LEU A 370 40.33 -3.98 -9.31
C LEU A 370 40.24 -2.47 -9.06
N GLY A 371 41.24 -1.86 -8.44
CA GLY A 371 41.33 -0.42 -8.22
C GLY A 371 41.28 0.36 -9.53
N ILE A 372 42.02 -0.07 -10.55
CA ILE A 372 41.94 0.49 -11.91
C ILE A 372 40.52 0.36 -12.47
N ASN A 373 39.88 -0.80 -12.34
CA ASN A 373 38.53 -1.01 -12.85
C ASN A 373 37.47 -0.15 -12.11
N ILE A 374 37.61 0.01 -10.80
CA ILE A 374 36.77 0.89 -9.98
C ILE A 374 36.96 2.34 -10.44
N LEU A 375 38.20 2.79 -10.63
CA LEU A 375 38.51 4.15 -11.09
C LEU A 375 37.98 4.41 -12.51
N ARG A 376 38.14 3.46 -13.43
CA ARG A 376 37.60 3.54 -14.80
C ARG A 376 36.08 3.70 -14.82
N ASN A 377 35.36 3.11 -13.87
CA ASN A 377 33.91 3.27 -13.78
C ASN A 377 33.50 4.72 -13.43
N ALA A 378 34.38 5.53 -12.83
CA ALA A 378 34.11 6.95 -12.56
C ALA A 378 34.02 7.81 -13.84
N PHE A 379 34.71 7.40 -14.90
CA PHE A 379 34.83 8.16 -16.15
C PHE A 379 34.02 7.58 -17.30
N LYS A 380 33.31 6.48 -17.05
CA LYS A 380 32.55 5.80 -18.08
C LYS A 380 31.25 6.56 -18.35
N ASN A 381 31.11 7.11 -19.55
CA ASN A 381 29.84 7.67 -20.01
C ASN A 381 28.76 6.59 -19.98
N LYS A 382 27.51 6.98 -19.69
CA LYS A 382 26.32 6.10 -19.75
C LYS A 382 26.03 5.72 -21.20
N THR A 383 26.92 4.99 -21.87
CA THR A 383 26.67 4.48 -23.21
C THR A 383 25.67 3.33 -23.08
N LYS A 384 24.45 3.52 -23.60
CA LYS A 384 23.38 2.52 -23.72
C LYS A 384 23.76 1.41 -24.71
N ASN A 385 24.80 0.64 -24.44
CA ASN A 385 24.97 -0.66 -25.09
C ASN A 385 24.25 -1.70 -24.25
N ILE A 386 22.96 -1.90 -24.54
CA ILE A 386 22.16 -2.97 -23.95
C ILE A 386 22.74 -4.30 -24.45
N ARG A 387 23.60 -4.93 -23.66
CA ARG A 387 24.03 -6.31 -23.92
C ARG A 387 22.88 -7.25 -23.61
N LYS A 388 22.74 -8.33 -24.40
CA LYS A 388 21.79 -9.42 -24.10
C LYS A 388 22.05 -9.96 -22.68
N GLN A 389 20.97 -10.16 -21.92
CA GLN A 389 21.04 -10.74 -20.58
C GLN A 389 21.73 -12.10 -20.62
N LYS A 390 22.68 -12.32 -19.72
CA LYS A 390 23.39 -13.61 -19.61
C LYS A 390 22.42 -14.75 -19.26
N SER A 391 22.64 -15.91 -19.88
CA SER A 391 21.92 -17.16 -19.57
C SER A 391 22.27 -17.69 -18.16
N ALA A 392 21.44 -18.59 -17.63
CA ALA A 392 21.64 -19.20 -16.32
C ALA A 392 23.03 -19.87 -16.17
N LYS A 393 23.53 -20.55 -17.22
CA LYS A 393 24.87 -21.15 -17.22
C LYS A 393 25.98 -20.11 -17.04
N LYS A 394 25.89 -18.98 -17.75
CA LYS A 394 26.87 -17.88 -17.62
C LYS A 394 26.78 -17.17 -16.26
N LEU A 395 25.60 -17.17 -15.64
CA LEU A 395 25.42 -16.69 -14.26
C LEU A 395 26.07 -17.63 -13.26
N SER A 396 25.89 -18.94 -13.39
CA SER A 396 26.53 -19.93 -12.52
C SER A 396 28.06 -19.83 -12.57
N VAL A 397 28.64 -19.74 -13.77
CA VAL A 397 30.10 -19.52 -13.92
C VAL A 397 30.54 -18.22 -13.26
N LEU A 398 29.79 -17.14 -13.45
CA LEU A 398 30.08 -15.85 -12.82
C LEU A 398 29.99 -15.94 -11.29
N GLY A 399 29.01 -16.67 -10.76
CA GLY A 399 28.86 -16.95 -9.33
C GLY A 399 30.04 -17.72 -8.78
N PHE A 400 30.44 -18.82 -9.44
CA PHE A 400 31.60 -19.62 -9.08
C PHE A 400 32.89 -18.82 -9.05
N SER A 401 33.23 -18.16 -10.16
CA SER A 401 34.44 -17.32 -10.23
C SER A 401 34.37 -16.16 -9.23
N GLY A 402 33.20 -15.58 -9.04
CA GLY A 402 32.96 -14.54 -8.04
C GLY A 402 33.25 -15.02 -6.63
N GLY A 403 32.65 -16.12 -6.20
CA GLY A 403 32.84 -16.68 -4.86
C GLY A 403 34.26 -17.15 -4.60
N PHE A 404 34.89 -17.81 -5.58
CA PHE A 404 36.30 -18.22 -5.50
C PHE A 404 37.21 -17.02 -5.29
N ILE A 405 37.10 -16.01 -6.16
CA ILE A 405 37.97 -14.85 -6.09
C ILE A 405 37.69 -14.02 -4.83
N ASP A 406 36.43 -13.87 -4.40
CA ASP A 406 36.10 -13.16 -3.17
C ASP A 406 36.77 -13.82 -1.96
N SER A 407 36.64 -15.15 -1.83
CA SER A 407 37.23 -15.90 -0.70
C SER A 407 38.75 -16.01 -0.78
N PHE A 408 39.31 -16.15 -1.99
CA PHE A 408 40.75 -16.27 -2.17
C PHE A 408 41.48 -14.92 -2.00
N ALA A 409 40.91 -13.84 -2.53
CA ALA A 409 41.57 -12.54 -2.52
C ALA A 409 41.11 -11.62 -1.38
N GLY A 410 40.09 -12.00 -0.59
CA GLY A 410 39.51 -11.14 0.44
C GLY A 410 38.56 -10.05 -0.11
N GLY A 411 38.32 -10.04 -1.41
CA GLY A 411 37.44 -9.06 -2.05
C GLY A 411 37.45 -9.16 -3.58
N GLY A 412 36.29 -9.37 -4.18
CA GLY A 412 36.14 -9.47 -5.63
C GLY A 412 34.68 -9.51 -6.11
N TRP A 413 33.74 -9.90 -5.26
CA TRP A 413 32.34 -10.07 -5.63
C TRP A 413 31.71 -8.80 -6.22
N GLY A 414 31.91 -7.65 -5.57
CA GLY A 414 31.29 -6.38 -5.99
C GLY A 414 31.71 -5.96 -7.41
N PRO A 415 33.01 -5.69 -7.66
CA PRO A 415 33.47 -5.30 -8.99
C PRO A 415 33.23 -6.37 -10.07
N LEU A 416 33.35 -7.65 -9.72
CA LEU A 416 33.29 -8.75 -10.69
C LEU A 416 31.86 -9.20 -10.98
N VAL A 417 31.07 -9.53 -9.96
CA VAL A 417 29.71 -10.06 -10.12
C VAL A 417 28.71 -8.92 -10.22
N THR A 418 28.61 -8.07 -9.21
CA THR A 418 27.62 -6.97 -9.18
C THR A 418 27.84 -6.01 -10.34
N GLY A 419 29.09 -5.61 -10.59
CA GLY A 419 29.46 -4.74 -11.71
C GLY A 419 29.16 -5.35 -13.09
N THR A 420 29.27 -6.67 -13.24
CA THR A 420 28.92 -7.36 -14.48
C THR A 420 27.42 -7.47 -14.67
N LEU A 421 26.68 -7.82 -13.61
CA LEU A 421 25.21 -7.88 -13.65
C LEU A 421 24.58 -6.52 -13.97
N MET A 422 25.20 -5.42 -13.50
CA MET A 422 24.78 -4.06 -13.79
C MET A 422 25.01 -3.68 -15.26
N LYS A 423 26.04 -4.27 -15.90
CA LYS A 423 26.33 -4.10 -17.35
C LYS A 423 25.43 -4.96 -18.23
N ASP A 424 24.81 -6.01 -17.72
CA ASP A 424 23.94 -6.94 -18.45
C ASP A 424 22.51 -6.39 -18.72
N GLY A 425 22.28 -5.08 -18.53
CA GLY A 425 20.98 -4.43 -18.78
C GLY A 425 19.87 -4.80 -17.77
N ARG A 426 20.21 -5.50 -16.68
CA ARG A 426 19.27 -5.80 -15.59
C ARG A 426 19.01 -4.54 -14.77
N THR A 427 17.80 -4.45 -14.21
CA THR A 427 17.37 -3.34 -13.36
C THR A 427 18.27 -3.24 -12.12
N PRO A 428 18.97 -2.09 -11.89
CA PRO A 428 19.98 -1.96 -10.84
C PRO A 428 19.48 -2.33 -9.44
N ARG A 429 18.24 -1.96 -9.11
CA ARG A 429 17.59 -2.30 -7.83
C ARG A 429 17.59 -3.80 -7.54
N TYR A 430 17.27 -4.63 -8.54
CA TYR A 430 17.22 -6.08 -8.40
C TYR A 430 18.60 -6.74 -8.50
N VAL A 431 19.52 -6.13 -9.26
CA VAL A 431 20.93 -6.55 -9.30
C VAL A 431 21.56 -6.40 -7.93
N VAL A 432 21.46 -5.22 -7.32
CA VAL A 432 22.04 -4.94 -6.00
C VAL A 432 21.38 -5.86 -4.96
N GLY A 433 20.05 -5.91 -4.88
CA GLY A 433 19.36 -6.74 -3.88
C GLY A 433 19.66 -8.24 -3.98
N SER A 434 19.59 -8.83 -5.18
CA SER A 434 19.95 -10.24 -5.38
C SER A 434 21.43 -10.52 -5.17
N SER A 435 22.30 -9.62 -5.61
CA SER A 435 23.75 -9.78 -5.46
C SER A 435 24.17 -9.69 -3.99
N THR A 436 23.56 -8.82 -3.19
CA THR A 436 23.78 -8.72 -1.74
C THR A 436 23.33 -10.00 -1.03
N LEU A 437 22.16 -10.57 -1.38
CA LEU A 437 21.72 -11.83 -0.78
C LEU A 437 22.64 -13.01 -1.14
N SER A 438 23.04 -13.14 -2.40
CA SER A 438 24.04 -14.14 -2.81
C SER A 438 25.39 -13.91 -2.12
N LYS A 439 25.77 -12.64 -1.87
CA LYS A 439 26.96 -12.29 -1.10
C LYS A 439 26.85 -12.74 0.35
N CYS A 440 25.75 -12.49 1.02
CA CYS A 440 25.58 -12.95 2.40
C CYS A 440 25.74 -14.48 2.53
N LEU A 441 25.15 -15.25 1.62
CA LEU A 441 25.30 -16.71 1.61
C LEU A 441 26.76 -17.14 1.37
N LEU A 442 27.46 -16.48 0.45
CA LEU A 442 28.86 -16.81 0.20
C LEU A 442 29.75 -16.41 1.38
N THR A 443 29.57 -15.22 1.97
CA THR A 443 30.47 -14.73 3.03
C THR A 443 30.32 -15.54 4.29
N VAL A 444 29.09 -15.96 4.64
CA VAL A 444 28.83 -16.89 5.75
C VAL A 444 29.54 -18.22 5.47
N THR A 445 29.45 -18.73 4.24
CA THR A 445 30.13 -19.97 3.84
C THR A 445 31.66 -19.86 3.99
N SER A 446 32.24 -18.76 3.51
CA SER A 446 33.68 -18.50 3.60
C SER A 446 34.12 -18.35 5.06
N ALA A 447 33.38 -17.58 5.87
CA ALA A 447 33.65 -17.40 7.29
C ALA A 447 33.66 -18.74 8.03
N VAL A 448 32.63 -19.59 7.80
CA VAL A 448 32.56 -20.93 8.37
C VAL A 448 33.75 -21.78 7.92
N THR A 449 34.08 -21.77 6.62
CA THR A 449 35.21 -22.55 6.08
C THR A 449 36.54 -22.08 6.67
N PHE A 450 36.75 -20.77 6.85
CA PHE A 450 37.94 -20.25 7.51
C PHE A 450 37.99 -20.61 8.99
N VAL A 451 36.87 -20.56 9.72
CA VAL A 451 36.82 -21.01 11.12
C VAL A 451 37.22 -22.49 11.24
N PHE A 452 36.74 -23.36 10.34
CA PHE A 452 37.12 -24.78 10.36
C PHE A 452 38.57 -25.06 9.92
N THR A 453 39.18 -24.18 9.12
CA THR A 453 40.50 -24.45 8.52
C THR A 453 41.66 -23.69 9.18
N LEU A 454 41.38 -22.53 9.76
CA LEU A 454 42.34 -21.65 10.46
C LEU A 454 42.05 -21.54 11.96
N GLY A 455 40.83 -21.88 12.40
CA GLY A 455 40.36 -21.57 13.74
C GLY A 455 39.89 -20.12 13.88
N ILE A 456 39.54 -19.74 15.10
CA ILE A 456 39.20 -18.35 15.45
C ILE A 456 40.48 -17.67 15.91
N GLN A 457 41.08 -16.85 15.04
CA GLN A 457 42.30 -16.09 15.33
C GLN A 457 42.08 -14.62 14.97
N HIS A 458 42.85 -13.71 15.59
CA HIS A 458 42.81 -12.26 15.34
C HIS A 458 41.41 -11.63 15.53
N TRP A 459 40.79 -11.90 16.68
CA TRP A 459 39.48 -11.36 17.05
C TRP A 459 39.47 -9.82 17.11
N ASN A 460 40.63 -9.22 17.39
CA ASN A 460 40.88 -7.78 17.31
C ASN A 460 40.60 -7.19 15.92
N ILE A 461 41.02 -7.86 14.84
CA ILE A 461 40.74 -7.45 13.47
C ILE A 461 39.25 -7.63 13.13
N VAL A 462 38.71 -8.82 13.44
CA VAL A 462 37.29 -9.15 13.17
C VAL A 462 36.36 -8.17 13.85
N LEU A 463 36.53 -7.93 15.16
CA LEU A 463 35.69 -7.02 15.93
C LEU A 463 35.82 -5.58 15.44
N GLY A 464 37.03 -5.11 15.14
CA GLY A 464 37.23 -3.76 14.60
C GLY A 464 36.43 -3.57 13.32
N LEU A 465 36.64 -4.45 12.33
CA LEU A 465 35.93 -4.42 11.04
C LEU A 465 34.40 -4.52 11.20
N LEU A 466 33.94 -5.42 12.08
CA LEU A 466 32.53 -5.67 12.35
C LEU A 466 31.84 -4.47 13.00
N ILE A 467 32.40 -3.94 14.08
CA ILE A 467 31.84 -2.80 14.82
C ILE A 467 31.84 -1.56 13.93
N GLY A 468 32.95 -1.28 13.24
CA GLY A 468 33.04 -0.19 12.28
C GLY A 468 31.98 -0.30 11.18
N GLY A 469 31.77 -1.51 10.63
CA GLY A 469 30.76 -1.78 9.62
C GLY A 469 29.33 -1.64 10.14
N ILE A 470 28.94 -2.36 11.19
CA ILE A 470 27.56 -2.38 11.71
C ILE A 470 27.08 -1.00 12.12
N VAL A 471 27.91 -0.21 12.80
CA VAL A 471 27.55 1.16 13.22
C VAL A 471 27.22 2.02 12.00
N THR A 472 27.90 1.79 10.88
CA THR A 472 27.83 2.62 9.69
C THR A 472 26.77 2.17 8.69
N ALA A 473 26.44 0.87 8.65
CA ALA A 473 25.52 0.30 7.67
C ALA A 473 24.14 1.03 7.57
N PRO A 474 23.47 1.42 8.68
CA PRO A 474 22.21 2.17 8.61
C PRO A 474 22.38 3.57 7.99
N PHE A 475 23.45 4.28 8.34
CA PHE A 475 23.75 5.62 7.80
C PHE A 475 24.15 5.56 6.33
N SER A 476 24.93 4.54 5.95
CA SER A 476 25.40 4.31 4.59
C SER A 476 24.23 4.17 3.61
N ALA A 477 23.21 3.39 3.97
CA ALA A 477 21.99 3.24 3.18
C ALA A 477 21.18 4.56 3.02
N MET A 478 21.22 5.44 4.03
CA MET A 478 20.58 6.76 3.98
C MET A 478 21.39 7.77 3.16
N LEU A 479 22.71 7.65 3.14
CA LEU A 479 23.62 8.53 2.38
C LEU A 479 23.66 8.21 0.88
N THR A 480 23.21 7.02 0.46
CA THR A 480 23.17 6.59 -0.96
C THR A 480 22.55 7.61 -1.90
N ALA A 481 21.50 8.33 -1.45
CA ALA A 481 20.81 9.33 -2.27
C ALA A 481 21.53 10.69 -2.36
N LYS A 482 22.46 10.98 -1.44
CA LYS A 482 23.12 12.29 -1.30
C LYS A 482 24.58 12.30 -1.74
N LEU A 483 25.22 11.13 -1.86
CA LEU A 483 26.64 11.04 -2.19
C LEU A 483 26.90 11.08 -3.70
N PRO A 484 27.88 11.89 -4.15
CA PRO A 484 28.29 11.93 -5.55
C PRO A 484 29.06 10.65 -5.90
N VAL A 485 28.34 9.64 -6.41
CA VAL A 485 28.84 8.31 -6.80
C VAL A 485 30.15 8.37 -7.60
N ARG A 486 30.28 9.34 -8.51
CA ARG A 486 31.51 9.54 -9.29
C ARG A 486 32.74 9.84 -8.42
N LYS A 487 32.61 10.72 -7.41
CA LYS A 487 33.71 11.07 -6.50
C LYS A 487 34.13 9.86 -5.66
N MET A 488 33.18 9.03 -5.25
CA MET A 488 33.48 7.82 -4.50
C MET A 488 34.28 6.81 -5.31
N PHE A 489 33.93 6.57 -6.58
CA PHE A 489 34.75 5.73 -7.46
C PHE A 489 36.18 6.26 -7.62
N ILE A 490 36.36 7.58 -7.68
CA ILE A 490 37.69 8.21 -7.73
C ILE A 490 38.46 7.98 -6.44
N VAL A 491 37.87 8.30 -5.28
CA VAL A 491 38.51 8.16 -3.97
C VAL A 491 38.88 6.70 -3.70
N VAL A 492 37.94 5.78 -3.86
CA VAL A 492 38.14 4.35 -3.57
C VAL A 492 39.12 3.74 -4.57
N GLY A 493 38.96 4.02 -5.87
CA GLY A 493 39.87 3.53 -6.90
C GLY A 493 41.31 3.99 -6.65
N SER A 494 41.51 5.28 -6.32
CA SER A 494 42.83 5.85 -6.03
C SER A 494 43.44 5.24 -4.76
N LEU A 495 42.65 5.12 -3.69
CA LEU A 495 43.09 4.50 -2.44
C LEU A 495 43.59 3.06 -2.66
N VAL A 496 42.78 2.24 -3.33
CA VAL A 496 43.09 0.84 -3.62
C VAL A 496 44.36 0.74 -4.48
N ILE A 497 44.49 1.56 -5.52
CA ILE A 497 45.68 1.59 -6.39
C ILE A 497 46.93 1.93 -5.57
N ILE A 498 46.90 3.01 -4.78
CA ILE A 498 48.06 3.46 -3.99
C ILE A 498 48.48 2.39 -2.98
N MET A 499 47.53 1.86 -2.20
CA MET A 499 47.83 0.86 -1.17
C MET A 499 48.35 -0.45 -1.76
N SER A 500 47.74 -0.91 -2.86
CA SER A 500 48.23 -2.10 -3.58
C SER A 500 49.62 -1.86 -4.16
N SER A 501 49.91 -0.69 -4.74
CA SER A 501 51.25 -0.36 -5.24
C SER A 501 52.31 -0.39 -4.14
N VAL A 502 52.02 0.20 -2.97
CA VAL A 502 52.94 0.15 -1.82
C VAL A 502 53.17 -1.29 -1.37
N THR A 503 52.13 -2.11 -1.35
CA THR A 503 52.23 -3.52 -0.93
C THR A 503 53.03 -4.35 -1.94
N ILE A 504 52.84 -4.12 -3.24
CA ILE A 504 53.62 -4.76 -4.31
C ILE A 504 55.08 -4.34 -4.21
N PHE A 505 55.34 -3.04 -4.03
CA PHE A 505 56.70 -2.52 -3.90
C PHE A 505 57.44 -3.19 -2.74
N ARG A 506 56.84 -3.22 -1.53
CA ARG A 506 57.40 -3.88 -0.34
C ARG A 506 57.56 -5.40 -0.45
N ALA A 507 56.86 -6.03 -1.41
CA ALA A 507 56.96 -7.47 -1.62
C ALA A 507 58.06 -7.82 -2.63
N ILE A 508 58.49 -6.87 -3.46
CA ILE A 508 59.51 -7.06 -4.50
C ILE A 508 60.86 -6.49 -4.06
N PHE A 509 60.86 -5.36 -3.36
CA PHE A 509 62.02 -4.62 -2.85
C PHE A 509 61.91 -4.52 -1.33
#